data_AF-A0A7W2TUE7-F1
#
_entry.id   AF-A0A7W2TUE7-F1
#
_cell.length_a   1.000
_cell.length_b   1.000
_cell.length_c   1.000
_cell.angle_alpha   90.00
_cell.angle_beta   90.00
_cell.angle_gamma   90.00
#
_symmetry.space_group_name_H-M   'P 1'
#
loop_
_entity.id
_entity.type
_entity.pdbx_description
1 polymer ?
#
loop_
_entity_poly.entity_id
_entity_poly.type
_entity_poly.pdbx_seq_one_letter_code
_entity_poly.pdbx_strand_id
1 'polypeptide(L)' 'MTRTGRTIGIVLTLAMFVFSAWMYLRTSDWVALIFAIGSFGYAIVFLKVTPGSKP' A
#
# COMPACT_ATOMS: atom_id res chain seq x y z
N MET A 1 -16.67 5.49 -3.91
CA MET A 1 -15.30 5.98 -4.17
C MET A 1 -15.18 6.37 -5.64
N THR A 2 -14.75 7.59 -5.95
CA THR A 2 -14.48 8.01 -7.34
C THR A 2 -13.29 7.23 -7.89
N ARG A 3 -13.36 6.78 -9.16
CA ARG A 3 -12.30 5.95 -9.79
C ARG A 3 -10.92 6.61 -9.67
N THR A 4 -10.87 7.93 -9.79
CA THR A 4 -9.65 8.75 -9.64
C THR A 4 -9.06 8.67 -8.23
N GLY A 5 -9.88 8.76 -7.17
CA GLY A 5 -9.41 8.65 -5.79
C GLY A 5 -8.86 7.27 -5.46
N ARG A 6 -9.40 6.21 -6.07
CA ARG A 6 -8.88 4.84 -5.96
C ARG A 6 -7.51 4.68 -6.61
N THR A 7 -7.33 5.17 -7.83
CA THR A 7 -6.03 5.09 -8.53
C THR A 7 -4.94 5.85 -7.78
N ILE A 8 -5.25 7.07 -7.31
CA ILE A 8 -4.31 7.88 -6.53
C ILE A 8 -3.95 7.16 -5.22
N GLY A 9 -4.93 6.59 -4.51
CA GLY A 9 -4.68 5.83 -3.29
C GLY A 9 -3.76 4.62 -3.50
N ILE A 10 -3.99 3.83 -4.54
CA ILE A 10 -3.16 2.66 -4.87
C ILE A 10 -1.74 3.10 -5.24
N VAL A 11 -1.58 4.11 -6.09
CA VAL A 11 -0.26 4.62 -6.50
C VAL A 11 0.52 5.14 -5.29
N LEU A 12 -0.14 5.87 -4.40
CA LEU A 12 0.49 6.42 -3.20
C LEU A 12 0.93 5.32 -2.22
N THR A 13 0.11 4.29 -2.05
CA THR A 13 0.42 3.16 -1.16
C THR A 13 1.57 2.32 -1.72
N LEU A 14 1.61 2.12 -3.05
CA LEU A 14 2.69 1.42 -3.73
C LEU A 14 4.02 2.19 -3.62
N ALA A 15 3.98 3.51 -3.82
CA ALA A 15 5.17 4.37 -3.68
C ALA A 15 5.73 4.32 -2.25
N MET A 16 4.85 4.39 -1.24
CA MET A 16 5.22 4.27 0.17
C MET A 16 5.84 2.91 0.49
N PHE A 17 5.26 1.83 -0.04
CA PHE A 17 5.78 0.48 0.16
C PHE A 17 7.19 0.31 -0.43
N VAL A 18 7.40 0.72 -1.69
CA VAL A 18 8.70 0.62 -2.37
C VAL A 18 9.75 1.48 -1.67
N PHE A 19 9.41 2.71 -1.30
CA PHE A 19 10.31 3.61 -0.58
C PHE A 19 10.72 3.04 0.79
N SER A 20 9.75 2.52 1.53
CA SER A 20 9.96 1.92 2.85
C SER A 20 10.80 0.64 2.77
N ALA A 21 10.54 -0.23 1.79
CA ALA A 21 11.34 -1.43 1.56
C ALA A 21 12.80 -1.10 1.16
N TRP A 22 13.01 -0.10 0.32
CA TRP A 22 14.35 0.36 -0.05
C TRP A 22 15.11 0.97 1.14
N MET A 23 14.42 1.74 1.99
CA MET A 23 15.01 2.30 3.21
C MET A 23 15.38 1.21 4.21
N TYR A 24 14.56 0.18 4.35
CA TYR A 24 14.88 -0.99 5.18
C TYR A 24 16.18 -1.67 4.73
N LEU A 25 16.37 -1.87 3.42
CA LEU A 25 17.58 -2.49 2.88
C LEU A 25 18.85 -1.66 3.08
N ARG A 26 18.72 -0.33 3.12
CA ARG A 26 19.86 0.61 3.26
C ARG A 26 20.24 0.91 4.70
N THR A 27 19.25 1.04 5.57
CA THR A 27 19.45 1.56 6.93
C THR A 27 19.25 0.47 7.99
N SER A 28 18.72 -0.70 7.61
CA SER A 28 18.31 -1.77 8.54
C SER A 28 17.35 -1.29 9.64
N ASP A 29 16.61 -0.22 9.35
CA ASP A 29 15.73 0.44 10.32
C ASP A 29 14.43 -0.35 10.49
N TRP A 30 14.16 -0.82 11.70
CA TRP A 30 12.98 -1.63 12.02
C TRP A 30 11.65 -0.87 11.81
N VAL A 31 11.68 0.47 11.90
CA VAL A 31 10.52 1.34 11.64
C VAL A 31 10.08 1.27 10.18
N ALA A 32 11.04 1.17 9.25
CA ALA A 32 10.74 1.00 7.84
C ALA A 32 10.05 -0.36 7.56
N LEU A 33 10.40 -1.41 8.29
CA LEU A 33 9.72 -2.70 8.16
C LEU A 33 8.25 -2.63 8.58
N ILE A 34 7.92 -1.90 9.65
CA ILE A 34 6.53 -1.68 10.09
C ILE A 34 5.75 -0.88 9.06
N PHE A 35 6.35 0.16 8.48
CA PHE A 35 5.70 0.97 7.45
C PHE A 35 5.47 0.19 6.14
N ALA A 36 6.40 -0.69 5.76
CA ALA A 36 6.22 -1.60 4.63
C ALA A 36 5.08 -2.60 4.88
N ILE A 37 5.03 -3.22 6.06
CA ILE A 37 3.95 -4.14 6.44
C ILE A 37 2.60 -3.42 6.49
N GLY A 38 2.54 -2.22 7.07
CA GLY A 38 1.32 -1.41 7.13
C GLY A 38 0.80 -1.03 5.74
N SER A 39 1.69 -0.64 4.83
CA SER A 39 1.35 -0.33 3.43
C SER A 39 0.85 -1.57 2.67
N PHE A 40 1.46 -2.74 2.93
CA PHE A 40 1.02 -4.01 2.36
C PHE A 40 -0.37 -4.41 2.86
N GLY A 41 -0.64 -4.24 4.15
CA GLY A 41 -1.96 -4.47 4.74
C GLY A 41 -3.03 -3.56 4.12
N TYR A 42 -2.71 -2.27 3.92
CA TYR A 42 -3.62 -1.32 3.29
C TYR A 42 -3.92 -1.67 1.83
N ALA A 43 -2.90 -2.13 1.08
CA ALA A 43 -3.07 -2.60 -0.29
C ALA A 43 -4.02 -3.82 -0.37
N ILE A 44 -3.89 -4.78 0.56
CA ILE A 44 -4.79 -5.95 0.64
C ILE A 44 -6.23 -5.52 0.96
N VAL A 45 -6.43 -4.60 1.91
CA VAL A 45 -7.77 -4.10 2.24
C VAL A 45 -8.38 -3.36 1.05
N PHE A 46 -7.61 -2.55 0.32
CA PHE A 46 -8.08 -1.88 -0.89
C PHE A 46 -8.43 -2.86 -2.02
N LEU A 47 -7.68 -3.97 -2.14
CA LEU A 47 -7.97 -5.04 -3.08
C LEU A 47 -9.20 -5.86 -2.67
N LYS A 48 -9.37 -6.17 -1.38
CA LYS A 48 -10.56 -6.86 -0.83
C LYS A 48 -11.81 -5.98 -0.81
N VAL A 49 -11.67 -4.66 -0.71
CA VAL A 49 -12.70 -3.66 -1.03
C VAL A 49 -12.88 -3.53 -2.55
N THR A 50 -12.66 -4.62 -3.28
CA THR A 50 -13.34 -4.90 -4.54
C THR A 50 -14.55 -5.76 -4.17
N PRO A 51 -15.74 -5.18 -3.92
CA PRO A 51 -16.95 -5.98 -4.03
C PRO A 51 -16.94 -6.53 -5.45
N GLY A 52 -16.88 -7.85 -5.57
CA GLY A 52 -17.20 -8.52 -6.81
C GLY A 52 -18.48 -7.91 -7.35
N SER A 53 -18.42 -7.49 -8.60
CA SER A 53 -19.57 -7.14 -9.41
C SER A 53 -20.71 -8.13 -9.16
N LYS A 54 -21.85 -7.61 -8.68
CA LYS A 54 -23.18 -8.17 -8.93
C LYS A 54 -24.10 -7.00 -9.29
N PRO A 55 -25.13 -7.19 -10.13
CA PRO A 55 -26.06 -8.34 -10.14
C PRO A 55 -25.56 -9.61 -10.82
#